data_AF-A0A3M1VU87-F1
#
_entry.id   AF-A0A3M1VU87-F1
#
_cell.length_a   1.000
_cell.length_b   1.000
_cell.length_c   1.000
_cell.angle_alpha   90.00
_cell.angle_beta   90.00
_cell.angle_gamma   90.00
#
_symmetry.space_group_name_H-M   'P 1'
#
loop_
_entity.id
_entity.type
_entity.pdbx_description
1 polymer ?
#
loop_
_entity_poly.entity_id
_entity_poly.type
_entity_poly.pdbx_seq_one_letter_code
_entity_poly.pdbx_strand_id
1 'polypeptide(L)'
;MTGRATRRCVAAFLLAAAWPAAAQQAAPPPDAGEGNCLTSGCHANLAEGAVVHMPVEDEACDLCHTPRATGHAFDTPDPIGETCLGCHDDPAGGMTGHVHGPVAAGRCTGCHDPHRSDRGKLLRADSPELCWRCHGRVQTWEGRRPVRNVKEEIETAELPHGAVDAGCDTCHPPHASDYGRLVTDAFPDGPYARGAEGSYALCFACHDETMLEEGADTGFRNEQKNLHRVHVAREKSRSCALCHSPHGGAAHLIRSRAPFGQWDLPIDYEPLADGGRCAVACHEQREYHRGGAETAAGGS
;
A
#
# COMPACT_ATOMS: atom_id res chain seq x y z
N MET A 1 76.52 10.89 -20.22
CA MET A 1 76.77 11.17 -18.79
C MET A 1 75.42 11.26 -18.10
N THR A 2 75.18 10.35 -17.14
CA THR A 2 74.39 10.50 -15.88
C THR A 2 73.04 11.24 -15.93
N GLY A 3 71.89 10.70 -15.46
CA GLY A 3 71.68 9.59 -14.55
C GLY A 3 70.20 9.21 -14.44
N ARG A 4 69.97 7.99 -13.95
CA ARG A 4 68.66 7.36 -13.70
C ARG A 4 67.97 8.01 -12.50
N ALA A 5 66.74 8.47 -12.67
CA ALA A 5 65.84 8.75 -11.55
C ALA A 5 65.15 7.44 -11.12
N THR A 6 65.46 7.00 -9.91
CA THR A 6 64.90 5.83 -9.24
C THR A 6 63.45 6.08 -8.83
N ARG A 7 62.52 5.27 -9.35
CA ARG A 7 61.15 5.19 -8.83
C ARG A 7 61.18 4.48 -7.48
N ARG A 8 60.90 5.20 -6.40
CA ARG A 8 60.65 4.61 -5.08
C ARG A 8 59.24 4.02 -5.08
N CYS A 9 59.14 2.70 -5.09
CA CYS A 9 57.92 1.99 -4.74
C CYS A 9 57.65 2.21 -3.24
N VAL A 10 56.59 2.95 -2.91
CA VAL A 10 56.05 2.98 -1.56
C VAL A 10 55.12 1.76 -1.46
N ALA A 11 55.56 0.74 -0.73
CA ALA A 11 54.72 -0.40 -0.38
C ALA A 11 53.62 0.08 0.57
N ALA A 12 52.37 0.06 0.11
CA ALA A 12 51.21 0.25 0.97
C ALA A 12 51.08 -1.00 1.85
N PHE A 13 51.34 -0.84 3.15
CA PHE A 13 51.00 -1.85 4.15
C PHE A 13 49.47 -1.97 4.21
N LEU A 14 48.94 -3.05 3.63
CA LEU A 14 47.58 -3.52 3.90
C LEU A 14 47.55 -4.02 5.35
N LEU A 15 47.12 -3.17 6.27
CA LEU A 15 46.64 -3.61 7.57
C LEU A 15 45.34 -4.39 7.34
N ALA A 16 45.45 -5.71 7.29
CA ALA A 16 44.29 -6.58 7.40
C ALA A 16 43.70 -6.38 8.79
N ALA A 17 42.63 -5.58 8.88
CA ALA A 17 41.77 -5.56 10.06
C ALA A 17 41.15 -6.95 10.16
N ALA A 18 41.66 -7.76 11.09
CA ALA A 18 41.02 -9.01 11.46
C ALA A 18 39.62 -8.68 11.98
N TRP A 19 38.59 -9.08 11.22
CA TRP A 19 37.23 -9.10 11.76
C TRP A 19 37.22 -10.02 12.98
N PRO A 20 36.62 -9.59 14.11
CA PRO A 20 36.44 -10.49 15.21
C PRO A 20 35.56 -11.65 14.72
N ALA A 21 36.01 -12.86 15.06
CA ALA A 21 35.28 -14.08 14.82
C ALA A 21 33.84 -13.94 15.30
N ALA A 22 32.93 -14.62 14.58
CA ALA A 22 31.51 -14.71 14.87
C ALA A 22 31.24 -14.76 16.38
N ALA A 23 30.35 -13.88 16.86
CA ALA A 23 29.85 -13.94 18.22
C ALA A 23 29.30 -15.36 18.47
N GLN A 24 30.03 -16.12 19.28
CA GLN A 24 29.61 -17.42 19.76
C GLN A 24 28.26 -17.22 20.47
N GLN A 25 27.19 -17.83 19.95
CA GLN A 25 25.91 -17.87 20.66
C GLN A 25 26.18 -18.50 22.02
N ALA A 26 25.89 -17.77 23.10
CA ALA A 26 26.11 -18.24 24.45
C ALA A 26 25.35 -19.56 24.66
N ALA A 27 25.99 -20.54 25.31
CA ALA A 27 25.32 -21.77 25.70
C ALA A 27 24.12 -21.42 26.60
N PRO A 28 22.97 -22.09 26.44
CA PRO A 28 21.83 -21.85 27.31
C PRO A 28 22.18 -22.16 28.77
N PRO A 29 21.54 -21.47 29.73
CA PRO A 29 21.82 -21.65 31.14
C PRO A 29 21.57 -23.12 31.55
N PRO A 30 22.36 -23.64 32.51
CA PRO A 30 22.33 -25.05 32.93
C PRO A 30 20.99 -25.51 33.54
N ASP A 31 20.03 -24.60 33.73
CA ASP A 31 18.82 -24.79 34.51
C ASP A 31 17.55 -24.85 33.64
N ALA A 32 17.67 -24.88 32.31
CA ALA A 32 16.52 -24.99 31.39
C ALA A 32 15.72 -26.31 31.50
N GLY A 33 16.05 -27.17 32.48
CA GLY A 33 15.53 -28.53 32.62
C GLY A 33 14.20 -28.64 33.34
N GLU A 34 13.82 -27.72 34.23
CA GLU A 34 12.57 -27.83 35.00
C GLU A 34 12.00 -26.44 35.31
N GLY A 35 11.04 -25.97 34.49
CA GLY A 35 10.43 -24.66 34.67
C GLY A 35 9.59 -24.24 33.47
N ASN A 36 8.78 -23.21 33.67
CA ASN A 36 7.94 -22.63 32.64
C ASN A 36 8.79 -21.79 31.66
N CYS A 37 8.39 -21.69 30.38
CA CYS A 37 9.19 -20.99 29.38
C CYS A 37 9.16 -19.46 29.58
N LEU A 38 8.10 -18.97 30.22
CA LEU A 38 7.75 -17.54 30.34
C LEU A 38 8.27 -16.89 31.64
N THR A 39 9.21 -17.51 32.35
CA THR A 39 9.80 -16.88 33.54
C THR A 39 10.55 -15.61 33.18
N SER A 40 10.66 -14.69 34.16
CA SER A 40 11.42 -13.44 34.04
C SER A 40 12.89 -13.61 33.69
N GLY A 41 13.46 -14.80 33.90
CA GLY A 41 14.84 -15.14 33.53
C GLY A 41 15.00 -15.74 32.13
N CYS A 42 13.90 -16.04 31.43
CA CYS A 42 13.90 -16.75 30.15
C CYS A 42 13.14 -15.95 29.08
N HIS A 43 11.85 -16.24 28.81
CA HIS A 43 11.08 -15.63 27.71
C HIS A 43 9.84 -14.83 28.16
N ALA A 44 9.89 -14.18 29.33
CA ALA A 44 8.77 -13.39 29.86
C ALA A 44 8.16 -12.38 28.86
N ASN A 45 9.01 -11.76 28.04
CA ASN A 45 8.59 -10.85 26.98
C ASN A 45 7.57 -11.48 26.01
N LEU A 46 7.56 -12.79 25.77
CA LEU A 46 6.63 -13.36 24.80
C LEU A 46 5.15 -13.22 25.24
N ALA A 47 4.90 -13.09 26.54
CA ALA A 47 3.57 -12.96 27.12
C ALA A 47 3.22 -11.54 27.60
N GLU A 48 4.01 -10.54 27.25
CA GLU A 48 3.83 -9.16 27.74
C GLU A 48 3.26 -8.25 26.65
N GLY A 49 1.95 -8.08 26.54
CA GLY A 49 1.38 -7.15 25.55
C GLY A 49 -0.11 -6.94 25.79
N ALA A 50 -0.71 -5.98 25.09
CA ALA A 50 -2.15 -5.78 25.19
C ALA A 50 -2.95 -7.00 24.69
N VAL A 51 -2.41 -7.74 23.72
CA VAL A 51 -2.95 -8.97 23.18
C VAL A 51 -1.84 -10.01 23.13
N VAL A 52 -2.05 -11.13 23.83
CA VAL A 52 -1.17 -12.30 23.77
C VAL A 52 -1.91 -13.39 23.00
N HIS A 53 -1.20 -14.08 22.12
CA HIS A 53 -1.77 -15.19 21.35
C HIS A 53 -1.92 -16.40 22.27
N MET A 54 -3.11 -16.99 22.32
CA MET A 54 -3.48 -18.07 23.26
C MET A 54 -2.43 -19.20 23.37
N PRO A 55 -1.83 -19.76 22.29
CA PRO A 55 -0.75 -20.74 22.41
C PRO A 55 0.46 -20.30 23.25
N VAL A 56 0.74 -19.00 23.35
CA VAL A 56 1.77 -18.48 24.25
C VAL A 56 1.24 -18.45 25.68
N GLU A 57 0.01 -18.01 25.92
CA GLU A 57 -0.62 -18.01 27.25
C GLU A 57 -0.67 -19.42 27.85
N ASP A 58 -0.93 -20.42 27.02
CA ASP A 58 -0.99 -21.84 27.39
C ASP A 58 0.38 -22.53 27.42
N GLU A 59 1.47 -21.79 27.15
CA GLU A 59 2.84 -22.31 27.03
C GLU A 59 3.01 -23.45 26.01
N ALA A 60 2.08 -23.57 25.06
CA ALA A 60 2.00 -24.59 24.02
C ALA A 60 2.92 -24.27 22.83
N CYS A 61 4.20 -24.06 23.14
CA CYS A 61 5.22 -23.60 22.18
C CYS A 61 5.39 -24.60 21.02
N ASP A 62 5.27 -25.89 21.32
CA ASP A 62 5.48 -27.00 20.41
C ASP A 62 4.41 -27.16 19.32
N LEU A 63 3.28 -26.46 19.45
CA LEU A 63 2.26 -26.38 18.40
C LEU A 63 2.77 -25.66 17.14
N CYS A 64 3.72 -24.73 17.30
CA CYS A 64 4.29 -23.95 16.21
C CYS A 64 5.80 -24.17 16.03
N HIS A 65 6.48 -24.60 17.09
CA HIS A 65 7.93 -24.72 17.13
C HIS A 65 8.38 -26.17 17.34
N THR A 66 9.32 -26.64 16.54
CA THR A 66 9.89 -27.98 16.75
C THR A 66 11.11 -27.89 17.67
N PRO A 67 11.13 -28.53 18.86
CA PRO A 67 12.30 -28.51 19.73
C PRO A 67 13.49 -29.20 19.05
N ARG A 68 14.67 -28.58 19.12
CA ARG A 68 15.92 -29.23 18.68
C ARG A 68 16.46 -30.12 19.79
N ALA A 69 17.13 -31.20 19.39
CA ALA A 69 17.75 -32.16 20.32
C ALA A 69 18.84 -31.53 21.22
N THR A 70 19.43 -30.41 20.82
CA THR A 70 20.49 -29.74 21.57
C THR A 70 20.36 -28.22 21.49
N GLY A 71 20.65 -27.54 22.60
CA GLY A 71 20.99 -26.12 22.60
C GLY A 71 19.84 -25.13 22.72
N HIS A 72 18.82 -25.41 23.57
CA HIS A 72 17.68 -24.50 23.87
C HIS A 72 17.20 -23.73 22.64
N ALA A 73 16.91 -24.49 21.58
CA ALA A 73 16.64 -23.95 20.27
C ALA A 73 15.44 -24.67 19.67
N PHE A 74 14.68 -23.92 18.89
CA PHE A 74 13.48 -24.38 18.24
C PHE A 74 13.50 -24.01 16.76
N ASP A 75 12.97 -24.90 15.93
CA ASP A 75 12.73 -24.63 14.52
C ASP A 75 11.35 -24.03 14.33
N THR A 76 11.22 -23.14 13.34
CA THR A 76 9.95 -22.52 12.95
C THR A 76 9.73 -22.75 11.46
N PRO A 77 8.56 -23.22 11.03
CA PRO A 77 8.24 -23.31 9.60
C PRO A 77 8.30 -21.93 8.91
N ASP A 78 8.92 -21.88 7.72
CA ASP A 78 8.91 -20.70 6.84
C ASP A 78 8.65 -21.15 5.38
N PRO A 79 7.55 -20.73 4.75
CA PRO A 79 6.46 -19.92 5.31
C PRO A 79 5.65 -20.66 6.37
N ILE A 80 5.17 -19.93 7.39
CA ILE A 80 4.43 -20.50 8.53
C ILE A 80 2.94 -20.76 8.24
N GLY A 81 2.46 -20.36 7.06
CA GLY A 81 1.03 -20.34 6.74
C GLY A 81 0.29 -21.64 7.03
N GLU A 82 0.85 -22.80 6.67
CA GLU A 82 0.23 -24.11 6.93
C GLU A 82 0.03 -24.38 8.43
N THR A 83 0.99 -23.99 9.26
CA THR A 83 0.88 -24.11 10.72
C THR A 83 -0.25 -23.24 11.26
N CYS A 84 -0.36 -21.99 10.80
CA CYS A 84 -1.44 -21.10 11.22
C CYS A 84 -2.81 -21.66 10.82
N LEU A 85 -2.94 -22.17 9.59
CA LEU A 85 -4.18 -22.71 9.04
C LEU A 85 -4.58 -24.07 9.61
N GLY A 86 -3.70 -24.71 10.41
CA GLY A 86 -4.07 -25.89 11.19
C GLY A 86 -5.09 -25.58 12.28
N CYS A 87 -5.20 -24.32 12.70
CA CYS A 87 -6.14 -23.87 13.74
C CYS A 87 -7.01 -22.68 13.32
N HIS A 88 -6.48 -21.77 12.50
CA HIS A 88 -7.20 -20.58 12.04
C HIS A 88 -7.86 -20.82 10.69
N ASP A 89 -9.06 -20.27 10.52
CA ASP A 89 -9.78 -20.31 9.25
C ASP A 89 -9.02 -19.58 8.14
N ASP A 90 -9.39 -19.88 6.89
CA ASP A 90 -8.83 -19.22 5.71
C ASP A 90 -8.99 -17.69 5.81
N PRO A 91 -7.88 -16.93 5.90
CA PRO A 91 -7.92 -15.48 6.01
C PRO A 91 -8.46 -14.81 4.73
N ALA A 92 -8.49 -15.52 3.60
CA ALA A 92 -9.13 -15.04 2.37
C ALA A 92 -10.65 -15.24 2.36
N GLY A 93 -11.24 -15.92 3.36
CA GLY A 93 -12.68 -16.14 3.46
C GLY A 93 -13.25 -16.91 2.27
N GLY A 94 -12.46 -17.81 1.66
CA GLY A 94 -12.84 -18.55 0.46
C GLY A 94 -12.74 -17.76 -0.85
N MET A 95 -12.36 -16.47 -0.81
CA MET A 95 -12.12 -15.68 -2.01
C MET A 95 -10.84 -16.17 -2.71
N THR A 96 -10.97 -16.52 -3.99
CA THR A 96 -9.86 -17.01 -4.81
C THR A 96 -9.48 -16.05 -5.94
N GLY A 97 -10.26 -14.98 -6.16
CA GLY A 97 -10.03 -14.02 -7.25
C GLY A 97 -8.71 -13.26 -7.09
N HIS A 98 -8.57 -12.49 -6.01
CA HIS A 98 -7.37 -11.72 -5.72
C HIS A 98 -6.92 -11.89 -4.27
N VAL A 99 -6.04 -12.85 -4.03
CA VAL A 99 -5.37 -13.02 -2.74
C VAL A 99 -4.10 -12.16 -2.68
N HIS A 100 -3.92 -11.45 -1.56
CA HIS A 100 -2.76 -10.61 -1.33
C HIS A 100 -1.48 -11.46 -1.30
N GLY A 101 -0.42 -10.98 -1.95
CA GLY A 101 0.82 -11.73 -2.17
C GLY A 101 1.41 -12.39 -0.91
N PRO A 102 1.57 -11.66 0.21
CA PRO A 102 2.06 -12.26 1.46
C PRO A 102 1.16 -13.37 2.00
N VAL A 103 -0.17 -13.23 1.90
CA VAL A 103 -1.12 -14.25 2.35
C VAL A 103 -1.05 -15.49 1.45
N ALA A 104 -1.07 -15.31 0.13
CA ALA A 104 -0.92 -16.39 -0.84
C ALA A 104 0.40 -17.16 -0.68
N ALA A 105 1.45 -16.51 -0.16
CA ALA A 105 2.75 -17.11 0.11
C ALA A 105 2.89 -17.66 1.54
N GLY A 106 1.83 -17.66 2.37
CA GLY A 106 1.87 -18.13 3.76
C GLY A 106 2.75 -17.29 4.70
N ARG A 107 3.05 -16.04 4.34
CA ARG A 107 3.94 -15.13 5.10
C ARG A 107 3.16 -14.30 6.13
N CYS A 108 2.37 -14.97 6.97
CA CYS A 108 1.49 -14.35 7.95
C CYS A 108 2.24 -13.42 8.92
N THR A 109 3.48 -13.81 9.27
CA THR A 109 4.34 -13.09 10.21
C THR A 109 4.90 -11.77 9.69
N GLY A 110 4.70 -11.46 8.40
CA GLY A 110 5.03 -10.16 7.83
C GLY A 110 4.20 -9.04 8.46
N CYS A 111 2.92 -9.33 8.76
CA CYS A 111 1.97 -8.37 9.32
C CYS A 111 1.60 -8.68 10.77
N HIS A 112 1.47 -9.98 11.10
CA HIS A 112 1.12 -10.44 12.43
C HIS A 112 2.36 -10.84 13.24
N ASP A 113 2.31 -10.63 14.55
CA ASP A 113 3.23 -11.25 15.50
C ASP A 113 2.56 -12.50 16.08
N PRO A 114 3.13 -13.71 15.93
CA PRO A 114 2.46 -14.93 16.36
C PRO A 114 2.44 -15.10 17.89
N HIS A 115 3.12 -14.22 18.64
CA HIS A 115 3.20 -14.30 20.09
C HIS A 115 2.36 -13.25 20.78
N ARG A 116 2.61 -11.97 20.50
CA ARG A 116 1.93 -10.86 21.18
C ARG A 116 1.97 -9.58 20.37
N SER A 117 1.05 -8.67 20.67
CA SER A 117 1.11 -7.29 20.21
C SER A 117 0.39 -6.35 21.16
N ASP A 118 0.76 -5.07 21.13
CA ASP A 118 -0.03 -4.00 21.72
C ASP A 118 -1.26 -3.63 20.88
N ARG A 119 -1.45 -4.29 19.73
CA ARG A 119 -2.50 -4.01 18.75
C ARG A 119 -3.41 -5.22 18.57
N GLY A 120 -4.67 -4.93 18.28
CA GLY A 120 -5.67 -5.95 17.95
C GLY A 120 -5.21 -6.84 16.80
N LYS A 121 -5.70 -8.09 16.77
CA LYS A 121 -5.36 -9.11 15.76
C LYS A 121 -3.84 -9.36 15.66
N LEU A 122 -3.08 -9.06 16.70
CA LEU A 122 -1.63 -9.25 16.76
C LEU A 122 -0.84 -8.48 15.69
N LEU A 123 -1.31 -7.33 15.25
CA LEU A 123 -0.63 -6.57 14.21
C LEU A 123 0.71 -6.01 14.69
N ARG A 124 1.75 -6.06 13.85
CA ARG A 124 3.08 -5.52 14.19
C ARG A 124 3.14 -3.99 14.25
N ALA A 125 2.21 -3.31 13.59
CA ALA A 125 2.08 -1.86 13.55
C ALA A 125 0.64 -1.49 13.18
N ASP A 126 0.24 -0.24 13.39
CA ASP A 126 -1.05 0.27 12.94
C ASP A 126 -1.00 0.62 11.45
N SER A 127 -2.17 0.79 10.84
CA SER A 127 -2.27 1.41 9.52
C SER A 127 -2.07 2.92 9.68
N PRO A 128 -1.29 3.57 8.80
CA PRO A 128 -0.70 3.05 7.56
C PRO A 128 0.72 2.47 7.69
N GLU A 129 1.40 2.60 8.85
CA GLU A 129 2.80 2.19 9.03
C GLU A 129 3.05 0.72 8.68
N LEU A 130 2.12 -0.16 9.06
CA LEU A 130 2.17 -1.58 8.75
C LEU A 130 2.27 -1.82 7.24
N CYS A 131 1.45 -1.11 6.47
CA CYS A 131 1.37 -1.23 5.02
C CYS A 131 2.64 -0.68 4.37
N TRP A 132 3.17 0.43 4.87
CA TRP A 132 4.36 1.09 4.33
C TRP A 132 5.65 0.29 4.45
N ARG A 133 5.71 -0.70 5.35
CA ARG A 133 6.85 -1.65 5.42
C ARG A 133 7.16 -2.29 4.07
N CYS A 134 6.14 -2.43 3.22
CA CYS A 134 6.27 -2.88 1.84
C CYS A 134 5.78 -1.84 0.81
N HIS A 135 4.62 -1.22 1.03
CA HIS A 135 3.99 -0.29 0.08
C HIS A 135 4.55 1.15 0.13
N GLY A 136 5.63 1.37 0.90
CA GLY A 136 6.42 2.60 0.89
C GLY A 136 7.55 2.62 -0.14
N ARG A 137 7.52 1.69 -1.10
CA ARG A 137 8.42 1.61 -2.26
C ARG A 137 7.71 0.81 -3.37
N VAL A 138 8.28 0.84 -4.58
CA VAL A 138 7.79 -0.02 -5.66
C VAL A 138 8.06 -1.48 -5.29
N GLN A 139 7.01 -2.30 -5.35
CA GLN A 139 7.08 -3.73 -5.07
C GLN A 139 6.86 -4.52 -6.34
N THR A 140 7.79 -5.41 -6.65
CA THR A 140 7.77 -6.23 -7.86
C THR A 140 7.79 -7.70 -7.47
N TRP A 141 6.89 -8.47 -8.08
CA TRP A 141 6.87 -9.93 -7.98
C TRP A 141 6.77 -10.51 -9.39
N GLU A 142 7.48 -11.61 -9.62
CA GLU A 142 7.46 -12.30 -10.91
C GLU A 142 6.03 -12.68 -11.30
N GLY A 143 5.67 -12.41 -12.55
CA GLY A 143 4.33 -12.66 -13.07
C GLY A 143 3.23 -11.73 -12.55
N ARG A 144 3.55 -10.70 -11.76
CA ARG A 144 2.56 -9.74 -11.22
C ARG A 144 2.87 -8.31 -11.65
N ARG A 145 1.82 -7.50 -11.72
CA ARG A 145 1.95 -6.05 -11.93
C ARG A 145 2.70 -5.44 -10.73
N PRO A 146 3.69 -4.56 -10.95
CA PRO A 146 4.32 -3.84 -9.86
C PRO A 146 3.31 -3.02 -9.08
N VAL A 147 3.39 -3.09 -7.75
CA VAL A 147 2.65 -2.19 -6.87
C VAL A 147 3.49 -0.94 -6.69
N ARG A 148 2.90 0.24 -6.93
CA ARG A 148 3.60 1.52 -6.85
C ARG A 148 3.92 1.90 -5.40
N ASN A 149 4.76 2.90 -5.24
CA ASN A 149 5.05 3.52 -3.95
C ASN A 149 3.85 4.38 -3.50
N VAL A 150 2.86 3.75 -2.86
CA VAL A 150 1.64 4.44 -2.43
C VAL A 150 1.92 5.46 -1.32
N LYS A 151 2.92 5.19 -0.46
CA LYS A 151 3.36 6.16 0.55
C LYS A 151 3.76 7.49 -0.08
N GLU A 152 4.62 7.44 -1.10
CA GLU A 152 5.05 8.63 -1.82
C GLU A 152 3.88 9.31 -2.55
N GLU A 153 2.96 8.55 -3.16
CA GLU A 153 1.75 9.13 -3.77
C GLU A 153 0.92 9.96 -2.77
N ILE A 154 0.82 9.50 -1.51
CA ILE A 154 0.06 10.19 -0.45
C ILE A 154 0.86 11.37 0.12
N GLU A 155 2.13 11.15 0.50
CA GLU A 155 2.96 12.16 1.17
C GLU A 155 3.34 13.34 0.27
N THR A 156 3.38 13.12 -1.04
CA THR A 156 3.68 14.17 -2.02
C THR A 156 2.44 14.82 -2.64
N ALA A 157 1.25 14.32 -2.31
CA ALA A 157 0.01 14.94 -2.74
C ALA A 157 -0.14 16.32 -2.06
N GLU A 158 -0.54 17.33 -2.84
CA GLU A 158 -0.93 18.62 -2.29
C GLU A 158 -2.18 18.48 -1.39
N LEU A 159 -3.11 17.63 -1.81
CA LEU A 159 -4.32 17.28 -1.09
C LEU A 159 -4.47 15.75 -1.03
N PRO A 160 -4.19 15.12 0.12
CA PRO A 160 -4.54 13.72 0.37
C PRO A 160 -6.06 13.50 0.29
N HIS A 161 -6.47 12.34 -0.21
CA HIS A 161 -7.89 11.98 -0.22
C HIS A 161 -8.34 11.64 1.21
N GLY A 162 -9.33 12.32 1.79
CA GLY A 162 -9.73 12.15 3.20
C GLY A 162 -10.11 10.71 3.60
N ALA A 163 -10.60 9.88 2.68
CA ALA A 163 -10.81 8.44 2.93
C ALA A 163 -9.53 7.68 3.30
N VAL A 164 -8.34 8.15 2.91
CA VAL A 164 -7.06 7.54 3.31
C VAL A 164 -6.83 7.72 4.81
N ASP A 165 -7.26 8.85 5.39
CA ASP A 165 -7.13 9.12 6.83
C ASP A 165 -8.03 8.21 7.67
N ALA A 166 -9.10 7.67 7.07
CA ALA A 166 -9.97 6.68 7.71
C ALA A 166 -9.31 5.28 7.81
N GLY A 167 -8.17 5.07 7.16
CA GLY A 167 -7.43 3.82 7.15
C GLY A 167 -7.43 3.13 5.79
N CYS A 168 -6.29 2.53 5.42
CA CYS A 168 -6.10 1.87 4.12
C CYS A 168 -7.11 0.74 3.89
N ASP A 169 -7.51 0.03 4.95
CA ASP A 169 -8.40 -1.13 4.93
C ASP A 169 -9.87 -0.79 4.67
N THR A 170 -10.24 0.50 4.74
CA THR A 170 -11.57 0.98 4.32
C THR A 170 -11.85 0.66 2.86
N CYS A 171 -10.81 0.81 2.02
CA CYS A 171 -10.88 0.45 0.61
C CYS A 171 -10.14 -0.85 0.33
N HIS A 172 -9.04 -1.14 1.05
CA HIS A 172 -8.13 -2.24 0.74
C HIS A 172 -8.15 -3.38 1.76
N PRO A 173 -9.00 -4.42 1.62
CA PRO A 173 -8.93 -5.59 2.49
C PRO A 173 -7.52 -6.22 2.43
N PRO A 174 -6.88 -6.46 3.59
CA PRO A 174 -5.46 -6.81 3.64
C PRO A 174 -5.15 -8.25 3.21
N HIS A 175 -6.17 -9.11 3.11
CA HIS A 175 -6.00 -10.52 2.80
C HIS A 175 -6.43 -10.90 1.39
N ALA A 176 -7.67 -10.59 1.01
CA ALA A 176 -8.21 -10.92 -0.29
C ALA A 176 -9.37 -10.00 -0.67
N SER A 177 -9.67 -9.97 -1.97
CA SER A 177 -10.90 -9.41 -2.53
C SER A 177 -11.28 -10.15 -3.81
N ASP A 178 -12.55 -10.08 -4.18
CA ASP A 178 -13.02 -10.45 -5.51
C ASP A 178 -12.64 -9.40 -6.59
N TYR A 179 -12.20 -8.22 -6.17
CA TYR A 179 -11.84 -7.10 -7.04
C TYR A 179 -10.33 -6.83 -7.11
N GLY A 180 -9.88 -6.42 -8.29
CA GLY A 180 -8.48 -6.13 -8.57
C GLY A 180 -7.89 -5.09 -7.62
N ARG A 181 -6.57 -5.20 -7.35
CA ARG A 181 -5.85 -4.34 -6.38
C ARG A 181 -6.38 -4.41 -4.95
N LEU A 182 -7.11 -5.47 -4.62
CA LEU A 182 -7.69 -5.69 -3.30
C LEU A 182 -8.56 -4.49 -2.93
N VAL A 183 -9.59 -4.17 -3.70
CA VAL A 183 -10.56 -3.13 -3.31
C VAL A 183 -11.85 -3.76 -2.80
N THR A 184 -12.65 -3.08 -1.99
CA THR A 184 -13.87 -3.65 -1.40
C THR A 184 -15.03 -3.81 -2.39
N ASP A 185 -15.05 -3.08 -3.50
CA ASP A 185 -16.13 -3.13 -4.48
C ASP A 185 -15.65 -2.83 -5.91
N ALA A 186 -16.54 -2.94 -6.90
CA ALA A 186 -16.24 -2.78 -8.31
C ALA A 186 -15.58 -1.43 -8.62
N PHE A 187 -14.42 -1.50 -9.26
CA PHE A 187 -13.67 -0.36 -9.77
C PHE A 187 -12.90 -0.76 -11.05
N PRO A 188 -12.80 0.11 -12.09
CA PRO A 188 -12.24 -0.32 -13.36
C PRO A 188 -10.73 -0.53 -13.30
N ASP A 189 -10.29 -1.68 -13.80
CA ASP A 189 -8.87 -1.95 -13.96
C ASP A 189 -8.28 -1.23 -15.17
N GLY A 190 -7.65 -0.08 -14.90
CA GLY A 190 -6.87 0.65 -15.89
C GLY A 190 -7.54 1.95 -16.33
N PRO A 191 -7.16 2.49 -17.51
CA PRO A 191 -7.56 3.84 -17.92
C PRO A 191 -8.98 3.91 -18.53
N TYR A 192 -9.62 2.77 -18.79
CA TYR A 192 -10.94 2.68 -19.43
C TYR A 192 -11.98 2.11 -18.46
N ALA A 193 -13.23 2.51 -18.65
CA ALA A 193 -14.40 1.90 -18.02
C ALA A 193 -15.39 1.47 -19.12
N ARG A 194 -16.22 0.45 -18.86
CA ARG A 194 -17.28 0.00 -19.78
C ARG A 194 -18.60 0.64 -19.34
N GLY A 195 -18.78 1.92 -19.64
CA GLY A 195 -19.91 2.69 -19.12
C GLY A 195 -19.75 3.04 -17.63
N ALA A 196 -20.75 3.73 -17.06
CA ALA A 196 -20.71 4.19 -15.67
C ALA A 196 -21.43 3.25 -14.69
N GLU A 197 -22.52 2.62 -15.13
CA GLU A 197 -23.37 1.80 -14.27
C GLU A 197 -22.58 0.61 -13.68
N GLY A 198 -22.57 0.51 -12.35
CA GLY A 198 -21.84 -0.50 -11.59
C GLY A 198 -20.31 -0.42 -11.66
N SER A 199 -19.73 0.36 -12.59
CA SER A 199 -18.29 0.41 -12.81
C SER A 199 -17.52 1.10 -11.67
N TYR A 200 -18.20 1.93 -10.87
CA TYR A 200 -17.60 2.72 -9.80
C TYR A 200 -18.28 2.50 -8.45
N ALA A 201 -18.84 1.31 -8.21
CA ALA A 201 -19.51 0.97 -6.95
C ALA A 201 -18.63 1.30 -5.73
N LEU A 202 -17.32 1.06 -5.82
CA LEU A 202 -16.35 1.45 -4.79
C LEU A 202 -16.41 2.95 -4.44
N CYS A 203 -16.51 3.80 -5.46
CA CYS A 203 -16.54 5.25 -5.26
C CYS A 203 -17.90 5.69 -4.71
N PHE A 204 -18.98 5.12 -5.24
CA PHE A 204 -20.35 5.52 -4.89
C PHE A 204 -20.84 4.97 -3.55
N ALA A 205 -20.05 4.11 -2.89
CA ALA A 205 -20.24 3.80 -1.48
C ALA A 205 -20.13 5.06 -0.58
N CYS A 206 -19.42 6.10 -1.03
CA CYS A 206 -19.24 7.36 -0.29
C CYS A 206 -19.57 8.61 -1.12
N HIS A 207 -19.42 8.57 -2.43
CA HIS A 207 -19.72 9.68 -3.33
C HIS A 207 -21.11 9.55 -3.96
N ASP A 208 -21.77 10.68 -4.20
CA ASP A 208 -23.09 10.69 -4.81
C ASP A 208 -23.02 10.30 -6.30
N GLU A 209 -23.68 9.19 -6.66
CA GLU A 209 -23.72 8.69 -8.05
C GLU A 209 -24.46 9.64 -9.00
N THR A 210 -25.35 10.49 -8.49
CA THR A 210 -26.11 11.46 -9.27
C THR A 210 -25.20 12.50 -9.93
N MET A 211 -23.93 12.60 -9.50
CA MET A 211 -22.92 13.44 -10.14
C MET A 211 -22.70 13.13 -11.63
N LEU A 212 -23.11 11.96 -12.12
CA LEU A 212 -23.01 11.56 -13.53
C LEU A 212 -24.29 11.80 -14.34
N GLU A 213 -25.34 12.31 -13.71
CA GLU A 213 -26.59 12.67 -14.36
C GLU A 213 -26.44 13.95 -15.20
N GLU A 214 -27.34 14.10 -16.18
CA GLU A 214 -27.40 15.31 -17.00
C GLU A 214 -27.87 16.49 -16.13
N GLY A 215 -27.18 17.63 -16.19
CA GLY A 215 -27.51 18.80 -15.38
C GLY A 215 -27.03 18.75 -13.92
N ALA A 216 -26.33 17.69 -13.50
CA ALA A 216 -25.72 17.63 -12.16
C ALA A 216 -24.70 18.77 -11.96
N ASP A 217 -24.76 19.43 -10.80
CA ASP A 217 -23.86 20.53 -10.47
C ASP A 217 -22.56 20.04 -9.82
N THR A 218 -21.68 19.48 -10.64
CA THR A 218 -20.39 18.92 -10.18
C THR A 218 -19.25 19.94 -10.17
N GLY A 219 -19.51 21.21 -10.50
CA GLY A 219 -18.48 22.22 -10.76
C GLY A 219 -17.70 22.02 -12.07
N PHE A 220 -17.42 20.79 -12.50
CA PHE A 220 -16.87 20.45 -13.81
C PHE A 220 -17.96 20.36 -14.89
N ARG A 221 -18.51 21.53 -15.26
CA ARG A 221 -19.56 21.67 -16.26
C ARG A 221 -19.36 22.91 -17.13
N ASN A 222 -19.74 22.83 -18.40
CA ASN A 222 -19.80 23.99 -19.28
C ASN A 222 -21.27 24.38 -19.46
N GLU A 223 -21.68 25.49 -18.85
CA GLU A 223 -23.09 25.83 -18.65
C GLU A 223 -23.85 24.64 -18.04
N GLN A 224 -24.88 24.12 -18.71
CA GLN A 224 -25.68 22.98 -18.24
C GLN A 224 -25.03 21.62 -18.54
N LYS A 225 -23.97 21.60 -19.36
CA LYS A 225 -23.36 20.35 -19.83
C LYS A 225 -22.41 19.78 -18.78
N ASN A 226 -22.77 18.66 -18.19
CA ASN A 226 -21.91 17.91 -17.27
C ASN A 226 -20.69 17.33 -18.02
N LEU A 227 -19.48 17.82 -17.71
CA LEU A 227 -18.27 17.38 -18.38
C LEU A 227 -17.72 16.06 -17.82
N HIS A 228 -18.06 15.65 -16.60
CA HIS A 228 -17.73 14.29 -16.13
C HIS A 228 -18.36 13.25 -17.04
N ARG A 229 -19.66 13.40 -17.33
CA ARG A 229 -20.42 12.48 -18.19
C ARG A 229 -19.80 12.28 -19.58
N VAL A 230 -19.20 13.33 -20.14
CA VAL A 230 -18.48 13.28 -21.43
C VAL A 230 -17.30 12.30 -21.38
N HIS A 231 -16.64 12.18 -20.24
CA HIS A 231 -15.42 11.39 -20.07
C HIS A 231 -15.69 10.02 -19.47
N VAL A 232 -16.58 9.89 -18.49
CA VAL A 232 -16.69 8.67 -17.66
C VAL A 232 -17.97 7.85 -17.92
N ALA A 233 -18.97 8.41 -18.62
CA ALA A 233 -20.30 7.76 -18.76
C ALA A 233 -20.71 7.41 -20.20
N ARG A 234 -19.79 7.51 -21.17
CA ARG A 234 -20.02 7.09 -22.56
C ARG A 234 -19.60 5.65 -22.81
N GLU A 235 -19.96 5.10 -23.97
CA GLU A 235 -19.55 3.74 -24.40
C GLU A 235 -18.02 3.54 -24.38
N LYS A 236 -17.25 4.58 -24.75
CA LYS A 236 -15.78 4.60 -24.65
C LYS A 236 -15.31 5.53 -23.52
N SER A 237 -15.73 5.24 -22.29
CA SER A 237 -15.39 6.05 -21.13
C SER A 237 -13.96 5.83 -20.62
N ARG A 238 -13.48 6.79 -19.84
CA ARG A 238 -12.26 6.71 -19.05
C ARG A 238 -12.61 6.43 -17.60
N SER A 239 -11.74 5.70 -16.92
CA SER A 239 -11.85 5.51 -15.46
C SER A 239 -11.67 6.85 -14.74
N CYS A 240 -12.39 7.06 -13.64
CA CYS A 240 -12.16 8.20 -12.75
C CYS A 240 -10.68 8.30 -12.35
N ALA A 241 -10.00 7.17 -12.14
CA ALA A 241 -8.59 7.11 -11.77
C ALA A 241 -7.60 7.55 -12.86
N LEU A 242 -8.07 7.83 -14.08
CA LEU A 242 -7.24 8.44 -15.10
C LEU A 242 -6.97 9.91 -14.76
N CYS A 243 -7.97 10.64 -14.27
CA CYS A 243 -7.83 12.06 -13.93
C CYS A 243 -7.66 12.26 -12.41
N HIS A 244 -8.39 11.51 -11.60
CA HIS A 244 -8.35 11.61 -10.14
C HIS A 244 -7.41 10.57 -9.53
N SER A 245 -6.80 10.92 -8.42
CA SER A 245 -6.06 9.98 -7.59
C SER A 245 -6.92 9.60 -6.37
N PRO A 246 -7.24 8.31 -6.17
CA PRO A 246 -7.95 7.90 -4.96
C PRO A 246 -7.09 8.03 -3.69
N HIS A 247 -5.78 8.27 -3.82
CA HIS A 247 -4.85 8.45 -2.70
C HIS A 247 -4.57 9.92 -2.37
N GLY A 248 -4.76 10.84 -3.33
CA GLY A 248 -4.37 12.23 -3.19
C GLY A 248 -3.79 12.84 -4.46
N GLY A 249 -4.02 14.13 -4.67
CA GLY A 249 -3.59 14.87 -5.86
C GLY A 249 -3.55 16.38 -5.63
N ALA A 250 -3.61 17.15 -6.70
CA ALA A 250 -3.75 18.60 -6.63
C ALA A 250 -5.22 19.00 -6.33
N ALA A 251 -5.61 20.23 -6.68
CA ALA A 251 -7.00 20.68 -6.61
C ALA A 251 -7.97 19.63 -7.19
N HIS A 252 -9.06 19.35 -6.45
CA HIS A 252 -10.04 18.30 -6.78
C HIS A 252 -9.45 16.89 -6.93
N LEU A 253 -8.32 16.61 -6.28
CA LEU A 253 -7.58 15.35 -6.33
C LEU A 253 -7.14 14.96 -7.75
N ILE A 254 -7.00 15.95 -8.62
CA ILE A 254 -6.54 15.75 -10.00
C ILE A 254 -5.05 15.40 -9.97
N ARG A 255 -4.67 14.37 -10.73
CA ARG A 255 -3.29 13.95 -10.92
C ARG A 255 -2.59 14.88 -11.88
N SER A 256 -1.30 15.14 -11.65
CA SER A 256 -0.45 15.84 -12.61
C SER A 256 -0.05 14.96 -13.81
N ARG A 257 -0.04 13.64 -13.61
CA ARG A 257 0.31 12.66 -14.64
C ARG A 257 -0.52 11.38 -14.50
N ALA A 258 -0.82 10.74 -15.62
CA ALA A 258 -1.62 9.53 -15.66
C ALA A 258 -1.01 8.45 -16.57
N PRO A 259 -0.86 7.21 -16.06
CA PRO A 259 -0.31 6.12 -16.84
C PRO A 259 -1.32 5.66 -17.90
N PHE A 260 -0.86 5.54 -19.14
CA PHE A 260 -1.64 5.10 -20.29
C PHE A 260 -0.83 4.14 -21.17
N GLY A 261 -0.97 2.84 -20.91
CA GLY A 261 -0.12 1.83 -21.54
C GLY A 261 1.34 2.02 -21.11
N GLN A 262 2.22 2.29 -22.06
CA GLN A 262 3.65 2.58 -21.84
C GLN A 262 3.94 4.07 -21.64
N TRP A 263 2.92 4.92 -21.76
CA TRP A 263 3.07 6.36 -21.70
C TRP A 263 2.66 6.89 -20.35
N ASP A 264 3.27 8.00 -19.96
CA ASP A 264 2.92 8.74 -18.76
C ASP A 264 2.47 10.14 -19.16
N LEU A 265 1.15 10.31 -19.25
CA LEU A 265 0.52 11.46 -19.88
C LEU A 265 0.41 12.63 -18.89
N PRO A 266 0.89 13.83 -19.22
CA PRO A 266 0.65 15.00 -18.40
C PRO A 266 -0.84 15.35 -18.40
N ILE A 267 -1.32 15.80 -17.25
CA ILE A 267 -2.63 16.40 -17.05
C ILE A 267 -2.37 17.76 -16.40
N ASP A 268 -2.74 18.81 -17.13
CA ASP A 268 -2.62 20.18 -16.67
C ASP A 268 -4.02 20.74 -16.45
N TYR A 269 -4.35 21.02 -15.19
CA TYR A 269 -5.62 21.60 -14.80
C TYR A 269 -5.37 22.91 -14.07
N GLU A 270 -5.99 23.98 -14.57
CA GLU A 270 -5.95 25.30 -13.97
C GLU A 270 -7.38 25.73 -13.59
N PRO A 271 -7.65 25.98 -12.29
CA PRO A 271 -8.93 26.51 -11.88
C PRO A 271 -9.09 27.97 -12.32
N LEU A 272 -10.27 28.34 -12.82
CA LEU A 272 -10.65 29.72 -13.15
C LEU A 272 -11.80 30.16 -12.24
N ALA A 273 -12.00 31.47 -12.12
CA ALA A 273 -13.01 32.05 -11.22
C ALA A 273 -14.42 31.48 -11.46
N ASP A 274 -14.83 31.35 -12.72
CA ASP A 274 -16.14 30.85 -13.13
C ASP A 274 -16.07 29.47 -13.81
N GLY A 275 -14.91 28.80 -13.77
CA GLY A 275 -14.69 27.61 -14.58
C GLY A 275 -13.37 26.89 -14.33
N GLY A 276 -12.76 26.46 -15.43
CA GLY A 276 -11.43 25.86 -15.41
C GLY A 276 -10.90 25.60 -16.81
N ARG A 277 -9.60 25.36 -16.90
CA ARG A 277 -8.90 25.02 -18.12
C ARG A 277 -8.16 23.69 -17.94
N CYS A 278 -8.26 22.82 -18.94
CA CYS A 278 -7.66 21.49 -18.90
C CYS A 278 -6.94 21.20 -20.21
N ALA A 279 -5.67 20.78 -20.11
CA ALA A 279 -4.89 20.25 -21.21
C ALA A 279 -4.43 18.82 -20.87
N VAL A 280 -4.66 17.90 -21.81
CA VAL A 280 -4.25 16.49 -21.70
C VAL A 280 -3.73 16.03 -23.05
N ALA A 281 -2.92 14.97 -23.09
CA ALA A 281 -2.41 14.43 -24.36
C ALA A 281 -3.50 13.94 -25.33
N CYS A 282 -4.75 13.78 -24.87
CA CYS A 282 -5.87 13.27 -25.69
C CYS A 282 -6.62 14.35 -26.49
N HIS A 283 -6.59 15.63 -26.08
CA HIS A 283 -7.23 16.72 -26.80
C HIS A 283 -6.48 18.04 -26.56
N GLU A 284 -6.56 18.95 -27.53
CA GLU A 284 -6.08 20.33 -27.34
C GLU A 284 -6.70 20.96 -26.08
N GLN A 285 -6.01 21.92 -25.48
CA GLN A 285 -6.46 22.62 -24.28
C GLN A 285 -7.92 23.09 -24.44
N ARG A 286 -8.75 22.77 -23.44
CA ARG A 286 -10.14 23.19 -23.38
C ARG A 286 -10.39 24.02 -22.13
N GLU A 287 -11.14 25.09 -22.30
CA GLU A 287 -11.67 25.92 -21.22
C GLU A 287 -13.18 25.67 -21.11
N TYR A 288 -13.70 25.81 -19.90
CA TYR A 288 -15.13 25.71 -19.62
C TYR A 288 -15.56 26.75 -18.60
N HIS A 289 -16.81 27.22 -18.71
CA HIS A 289 -17.41 28.20 -17.80
C HIS A 289 -18.75 27.70 -17.29
N ARG A 290 -19.02 27.89 -16.00
CA ARG A 290 -20.24 27.42 -15.31
C ARG A 290 -21.46 28.31 -15.57
N GLY A 291 -21.31 29.42 -16.31
CA GLY A 291 -22.42 30.31 -16.68
C GLY A 291 -22.90 31.20 -15.53
N GLY A 292 -21.95 31.80 -14.78
CA GLY A 292 -22.24 32.76 -13.72
C GLY A 292 -21.36 34.00 -13.81
N ALA A 293 -21.99 35.12 -14.16
CA ALA A 293 -21.53 36.50 -14.32
C ALA A 293 -20.89 36.92 -15.68
N GLU A 294 -21.75 37.17 -16.67
CA GLU A 294 -21.49 38.29 -17.58
C GLU A 294 -21.67 39.62 -16.83
N THR A 295 -20.62 40.44 -16.86
CA THR A 295 -20.62 41.91 -16.78
C THR A 295 -20.94 42.59 -15.43
N ALA A 296 -19.89 43.02 -14.74
CA ALA A 296 -19.86 44.34 -14.11
C ALA A 296 -18.76 45.18 -14.78
N ALA A 297 -18.94 45.45 -16.08
CA ALA A 297 -18.19 46.46 -16.80
C ALA A 297 -19.17 47.31 -17.62
N GLY A 298 -19.42 48.53 -17.14
CA GLY A 298 -19.91 49.66 -17.93
C GLY A 298 -21.41 49.94 -17.91
N GLY A 299 -21.83 50.98 -17.19
CA GLY A 299 -23.21 51.44 -17.20
C GLY A 299 -23.54 52.77 -16.49
N SER A 300 -22.64 53.77 -16.56
CA SER A 300 -22.85 55.25 -16.55
C SER A 300 -21.69 55.98 -15.89
#